data_AF-A0A7C7AI50-F1
#
_entry.id   AF-A0A7C7AI50-F1
#
_cell.length_a   1.000
_cell.length_b   1.000
_cell.length_c   1.000
_cell.angle_alpha   90.00
_cell.angle_beta   90.00
_cell.angle_gamma   90.00
#
_symmetry.space_group_name_H-M   'P 1'
#
loop_
_entity.id
_entity.type
_entity.pdbx_description
1 polymer ?
#
loop_
_entity_poly.entity_id
_entity_poly.type
_entity_poly.pdbx_seq_one_letter_code
_entity_poly.pdbx_strand_id
1 'polypeptide(L)'
;MPSWRELKRFCENDDWELYKSTDHYFYKKVMEDGTVKRTKVSRGSGEIPLRLWQEILKKQLQVDMEYFNKVKNNKDPNKKKNK
;
A
#
# COMPACT_ATOMS: atom_id res chain seq x y z
N MET A 1 -6.04 -9.14 -10.71
CA MET A 1 -5.56 -7.79 -10.36
C MET A 1 -5.14 -7.79 -8.89
N PRO A 2 -4.45 -6.79 -8.30
CA PRO A 2 -4.28 -6.81 -6.86
C PRO A 2 -5.60 -6.47 -6.16
N SER A 3 -5.82 -7.13 -5.03
CA SER A 3 -6.89 -6.86 -4.11
C SER A 3 -6.56 -5.68 -3.18
N TRP A 4 -7.59 -5.11 -2.56
CA TRP A 4 -7.40 -4.10 -1.51
C TRP A 4 -6.54 -4.62 -0.35
N ARG A 5 -6.63 -5.92 -0.03
CA ARG A 5 -5.80 -6.58 0.99
C ARG A 5 -4.32 -6.62 0.60
N GLU A 6 -4.02 -6.86 -0.67
CA GLU A 6 -2.64 -6.85 -1.17
C GLU A 6 -2.05 -5.44 -1.18
N LEU A 7 -2.84 -4.43 -1.56
CA LEU A 7 -2.41 -3.04 -1.46
C LEU A 7 -2.11 -2.65 0.00
N LYS A 8 -2.98 -3.05 0.94
CA LYS A 8 -2.73 -2.85 2.38
C LYS A 8 -1.42 -3.50 2.82
N ARG A 9 -1.21 -4.78 2.48
CA ARG A 9 0.01 -5.52 2.82
C ARG A 9 1.26 -4.86 2.24
N PHE A 10 1.19 -4.42 0.98
CA PHE A 10 2.27 -3.67 0.36
C PHE A 10 2.63 -2.44 1.20
N CYS A 11 1.65 -1.60 1.56
CA CYS A 11 1.90 -0.43 2.41
C CYS A 11 2.51 -0.80 3.76
N GLU A 12 2.04 -1.88 4.38
CA GLU A 12 2.56 -2.35 5.68
C GLU A 12 3.97 -2.92 5.60
N ASN A 13 4.37 -3.49 4.45
CA ASN A 13 5.69 -4.07 4.22
C ASN A 13 6.70 -3.05 3.69
N ASP A 14 6.22 -2.00 3.03
CA ASP A 14 7.03 -0.91 2.46
C ASP A 14 7.15 0.29 3.42
N ASP A 15 6.91 0.07 4.72
CA ASP A 15 6.99 1.09 5.78
C ASP A 15 6.17 2.36 5.53
N TRP A 16 4.98 2.21 4.96
CA TRP A 16 4.02 3.32 4.90
C TRP A 16 3.37 3.53 6.26
N GLU A 17 3.26 4.78 6.67
CA GLU A 17 2.63 5.17 7.93
C GLU A 17 1.10 5.23 7.75
N LEU A 18 0.36 4.44 8.54
CA LEU A 18 -1.09 4.58 8.66
C LEU A 18 -1.41 5.80 9.54
N TYR A 19 -1.82 6.90 8.92
CA TYR A 19 -2.09 8.15 9.66
C TYR A 19 -3.58 8.38 9.94
N LYS A 20 -4.49 7.67 9.27
CA LYS A 20 -5.94 7.74 9.52
C LYS A 20 -6.61 6.40 9.18
N SER A 21 -7.50 5.95 10.06
CA SER A 21 -8.34 4.76 9.84
C SER A 21 -9.77 5.08 10.26
N THR A 22 -10.70 5.17 9.30
CA THR A 22 -12.09 5.59 9.57
C THR A 22 -13.11 4.66 8.93
N ASP A 23 -13.45 4.85 7.65
CA ASP A 23 -14.14 3.88 6.78
C ASP A 23 -13.15 3.22 5.79
N HIS A 24 -12.02 3.89 5.57
CA HIS A 24 -10.86 3.43 4.80
C HIS A 24 -9.57 3.50 5.62
N TYR A 25 -8.52 2.84 5.12
CA TYR A 25 -7.15 3.05 5.60
C TYR A 25 -6.47 4.12 4.73
N PHE A 26 -5.85 5.11 5.38
CA PHE A 26 -5.11 6.16 4.70
C PHE A 26 -3.64 6.06 5.11
N TYR A 27 -2.80 5.78 4.12
CA TYR A 27 -1.36 5.65 4.30
C TYR A 27 -0.64 6.85 3.71
N LYS A 28 0.49 7.21 4.31
CA LYS A 28 1.44 8.18 3.76
C LYS A 28 2.86 7.61 3.82
N LYS A 29 3.71 8.02 2.89
CA LYS A 29 5.14 7.73 2.92
C LYS A 29 5.91 8.99 2.55
N VAL A 30 6.88 9.33 3.39
CA VAL A 30 7.81 10.42 3.13
C VAL A 30 8.99 9.81 2.40
N MET A 31 9.24 10.32 1.20
CA MET A 31 10.37 9.91 0.36
C MET A 31 11.63 10.66 0.82
N GLU A 32 12.81 10.17 0.40
CA GLU A 32 14.11 10.76 0.79
C GLU A 32 14.29 12.21 0.30
N ASP A 33 13.65 12.55 -0.82
CA ASP A 33 13.60 13.90 -1.39
C ASP A 33 12.62 14.84 -0.65
N GLY A 34 11.95 14.37 0.40
CA GLY A 34 10.92 15.09 1.14
C GLY A 34 9.52 15.03 0.52
N THR A 35 9.35 14.37 -0.63
CA THR A 35 8.04 14.20 -1.26
C THR A 35 7.14 13.32 -0.41
N VAL A 36 5.91 13.78 -0.16
CA VAL A 36 4.92 13.00 0.61
C VAL A 36 3.95 12.31 -0.34
N LYS A 37 4.04 10.99 -0.43
CA LYS A 37 3.07 10.14 -1.13
C LYS A 37 1.94 9.75 -0.21
N ARG A 38 0.73 9.61 -0.76
CA ARG A 38 -0.47 9.20 -0.02
C ARG A 38 -1.28 8.21 -0.83
N THR A 39 -1.83 7.21 -0.15
CA THR A 39 -2.72 6.23 -0.78
C THR A 39 -3.90 5.90 0.13
N LYS A 40 -5.04 5.61 -0.49
CA LYS A 40 -6.30 5.25 0.17
C LYS A 40 -6.61 3.79 -0.15
N VAL A 41 -6.82 3.00 0.89
CA VAL A 41 -7.11 1.57 0.77
C VAL A 41 -8.51 1.27 1.30
N SER A 42 -9.36 0.66 0.47
CA SER A 42 -10.68 0.19 0.89
C SER A 42 -10.58 -0.96 1.88
N ARG A 43 -11.59 -1.06 2.76
CA ARG A 43 -11.75 -2.20 3.68
C ARG A 43 -12.40 -3.41 3.03
N GLY A 44 -12.92 -3.26 1.81
CA GLY A 44 -13.51 -4.36 1.05
C GLY A 44 -12.50 -5.47 0.76
N SER A 45 -13.02 -6.67 0.48
CA SER A 45 -12.21 -7.84 0.10
C SER A 45 -12.03 -8.01 -1.41
N GLY A 46 -12.66 -7.16 -2.22
CA GLY A 46 -12.65 -7.28 -3.68
C GLY A 46 -11.32 -6.93 -4.35
N GLU A 47 -11.25 -7.23 -5.64
CA GLU A 47 -10.18 -6.76 -6.51
C GLU A 47 -10.28 -5.25 -6.78
N ILE A 48 -9.15 -4.62 -7.02
CA ILE A 48 -9.12 -3.23 -7.49
C ILE A 48 -9.38 -3.23 -9.00
N PRO A 49 -10.38 -2.47 -9.51
CA PRO A 49 -10.61 -2.35 -10.94
C PRO A 49 -9.35 -1.91 -11.69
N LEU A 50 -9.06 -2.52 -12.85
CA LEU A 50 -7.81 -2.31 -13.60
C LEU A 50 -7.44 -0.84 -13.80
N ARG A 51 -8.38 -0.01 -14.25
CA ARG A 51 -8.14 1.43 -14.47
C ARG A 51 -7.77 2.14 -13.16
N LEU A 52 -8.47 1.84 -12.07
CA LEU A 52 -8.18 2.41 -10.76
C LEU A 52 -6.80 1.95 -10.25
N TRP A 53 -6.46 0.68 -10.46
CA TRP A 53 -5.15 0.15 -10.09
C TRP A 53 -4.02 0.88 -10.82
N GLN A 54 -4.16 1.11 -12.12
CA GLN A 54 -3.18 1.86 -12.90
C GLN A 54 -2.97 3.28 -12.37
N GLU A 55 -4.06 3.95 -11.97
CA GLU A 55 -4.01 5.28 -11.37
C GLU A 55 -3.33 5.28 -9.99
N ILE A 56 -3.64 4.29 -9.13
CA ILE A 56 -2.97 4.12 -7.83
C ILE A 56 -1.47 3.90 -8.04
N LEU A 57 -1.10 3.00 -8.95
CA LEU A 57 0.29 2.65 -9.18
C LEU A 57 1.08 3.84 -9.74
N LYS A 58 0.53 4.57 -10.73
CA LYS A 58 1.22 5.67 -11.40
C LYS A 58 1.22 6.99 -10.64
N LYS A 59 0.14 7.30 -9.91
CA LYS A 59 -0.05 8.63 -9.29
C LYS A 59 0.12 8.63 -7.77
N GLN A 60 -0.21 7.52 -7.10
CA GLN A 60 -0.16 7.46 -5.63
C GLN A 60 1.11 6.80 -5.13
N LEU A 61 1.39 5.57 -5.60
CA LEU A 61 2.56 4.81 -5.18
C LEU A 61 3.81 5.25 -5.95
N GLN A 62 3.66 5.49 -7.26
CA GLN A 62 4.75 5.76 -8.21
C GLN A 62 5.85 4.70 -8.10
N VAL A 63 5.44 3.44 -8.19
CA VAL A 63 6.33 2.26 -8.24
C VAL A 63 5.93 1.40 -9.44
N ASP A 64 6.80 0.50 -9.86
CA ASP A 64 6.44 -0.48 -10.88
C ASP A 64 5.70 -1.70 -10.28
N MET A 65 5.14 -2.52 -11.17
CA MET A 65 4.37 -3.70 -10.78
C MET A 65 5.25 -4.82 -10.20
N GLU A 66 6.52 -4.89 -10.61
CA GLU A 66 7.46 -5.92 -10.15
C GLU A 66 7.82 -5.70 -8.69
N TYR A 67 8.20 -4.48 -8.34
CA TYR A 67 8.46 -4.01 -6.99
C TYR A 67 7.23 -4.22 -6.09
N PHE A 68 6.05 -3.82 -6.55
CA PHE A 68 4.80 -4.06 -5.83
C PHE A 68 4.59 -5.55 -5.51
N ASN A 69 4.79 -6.43 -6.51
CA ASN A 69 4.63 -7.86 -6.36
C ASN A 69 5.68 -8.49 -5.43
N LYS A 70 6.91 -8.00 -5.46
CA LYS A 70 7.97 -8.45 -4.55
C LYS A 70 7.64 -8.10 -3.10
N VAL A 71 7.28 -6.85 -2.84
CA VAL A 71 7.05 -6.36 -1.48
C VAL A 71 5.77 -6.92 -0.87
N LYS A 72 4.66 -7.06 -1.63
CA LYS A 72 3.41 -7.63 -1.11
C LYS A 72 3.56 -9.10 -0.67
N ASN A 73 4.49 -9.83 -1.30
CA ASN A 73 4.76 -11.25 -1.02
C ASN A 73 5.81 -11.43 0.07
N ASN A 74 6.60 -10.39 0.38
CA ASN A 74 7.62 -10.44 1.41
C ASN A 74 6.95 -10.38 2.78
N LYS A 75 6.69 -11.54 3.38
CA LYS A 75 6.29 -11.62 4.79
C LYS A 75 7.55 -11.32 5.60
N ASP A 76 7.66 -10.09 6.12
CA ASP A 76 8.71 -9.77 7.09
C ASP A 76 8.63 -10.77 8.27
N PRO A 77 9.61 -11.68 8.42
CA PRO A 77 9.61 -12.67 9.48
C PRO A 77 9.89 -12.06 10.86
N ASN A 78 10.27 -10.78 10.92
CA ASN A 78 10.70 -10.09 12.13
C ASN A 78 9.67 -9.07 12.67
N LYS A 79 8.49 -8.94 12.05
CA LYS A 79 7.37 -8.16 12.59
C LYS A 79 6.73 -8.91 13.78
N LYS A 80 7.50 -9.05 14.85
CA LYS A 80 7.08 -9.60 16.14
C LYS A 80 5.90 -8.78 16.67
N LYS A 81 4.91 -9.53 17.15
CA LYS A 81 3.79 -9.10 17.98
C LYS A 81 4.24 -8.07 19.01
N ASN A 82 3.92 -6.80 18.78
CA ASN A 82 3.88 -5.80 19.85
C ASN A 82 2.44 -5.28 19.92
N LYS A 83 1.58 -6.06 20.58
CA LYS A 83 0.78 -5.70 21.77
C LYS A 83 -0.42 -6.65 21.89
#